data_AF-A0A5J4KTA4-F1
#
_entry.id   AF-A0A5J4KTA4-F1
#
_cell.length_a   1.000
_cell.length_b   1.000
_cell.length_c   1.000
_cell.angle_alpha   90.00
_cell.angle_beta   90.00
_cell.angle_gamma   90.00
#
_symmetry.space_group_name_H-M   'P 1'
#
loop_
_entity.id
_entity.type
_entity.pdbx_description
1 polymer ?
#
loop_
_entity_poly.entity_id
_entity_poly.type
_entity_poly.pdbx_seq_one_letter_code
_entity_poly.pdbx_strand_id
1 'polypeptide(L)'
;MDEERISMPLHPSGGKLQMPVETEADVLALFEKALSLALTAGPLTGERYRRDIEDHFYYIGALCPQYVRPLHEAMVQLTGKQFHFFCFSFAEYLYLLQGASDFCVDHLMQRLQLPHQGSTSYFLESMLAAIGTPTALAAMAEYAERNQKESVFREMGFWLPGGGKSAVPRFTHHRRAMRFQAVDETLSAGEQETRSHPVGLPLSFIAEEPVPDLIAWHYVTLDLAQIDGLPATLFSRAHLVSPPSNGEWTLFCAISQQNRYTQATLRDAKDTDFEDEAYWRQQADTWKTAMRGEVVLLPYDDRLIYCNGHTQQTEGVYGDVGGPPLGLAELPNCPVCHKLMFHACTVTSGIREYGDGFRSLFLCEDCNYVASQAMGWN
;
A
#
# COMPACT_ATOMS: atom_id res chain seq x y z
N MET A 1 16.57 8.84 41.79
CA MET A 1 17.03 9.12 40.41
C MET A 1 15.91 8.60 39.55
N ASP A 2 15.03 9.50 39.15
CA ASP A 2 14.00 9.18 38.18
C ASP A 2 14.74 8.86 36.87
N GLU A 3 14.63 7.62 36.41
CA GLU A 3 15.01 7.29 35.04
C GLU A 3 14.20 8.23 34.16
N GLU A 4 14.89 9.15 33.47
CA GLU A 4 14.31 9.94 32.40
C GLU A 4 13.70 8.93 31.42
N ARG A 5 12.38 8.78 31.53
CA ARG A 5 11.61 7.83 30.75
C ARG A 5 11.77 8.31 29.33
N ILE A 6 12.65 7.66 28.55
CA ILE A 6 12.80 7.93 27.13
C ILE A 6 11.39 7.85 26.56
N SER A 7 10.85 9.00 26.16
CA SER A 7 9.55 9.11 25.52
C SER A 7 9.70 8.43 24.17
N MET A 8 9.45 7.14 24.15
CA MET A 8 9.41 6.36 22.94
C MET A 8 7.94 6.28 22.51
N PRO A 9 7.53 6.98 21.44
CA PRO A 9 6.16 6.90 20.95
C PRO A 9 5.84 5.54 20.29
N LEU A 10 6.84 4.68 20.11
CA LEU A 10 6.75 3.42 19.39
C LEU A 10 7.00 2.20 20.30
N HIS A 11 6.30 1.10 19.98
CA HIS A 11 6.65 -0.22 20.47
C HIS A 11 7.25 -1.02 19.32
N PRO A 12 8.59 -0.96 19.11
CA PRO A 12 9.21 -1.62 17.97
C PRO A 12 9.05 -3.13 18.09
N SER A 13 8.87 -3.78 16.95
CA SER A 13 8.48 -5.19 16.81
C SER A 13 9.43 -6.18 17.49
N GLY A 14 10.73 -5.91 17.49
CA GLY A 14 11.76 -6.72 18.16
C GLY A 14 11.99 -6.32 19.61
N GLY A 15 11.62 -5.10 20.00
CA GLY A 15 11.74 -4.56 21.36
C GLY A 15 13.18 -4.52 21.90
N LYS A 16 14.19 -4.55 21.03
CA LYS A 16 15.62 -4.57 21.38
C LYS A 16 16.27 -3.20 21.34
N LEU A 17 15.77 -2.30 20.53
CA LEU A 17 16.25 -0.94 20.43
C LEU A 17 15.22 0.04 20.99
N GLN A 18 15.66 0.85 21.95
CA GLN A 18 14.90 1.99 22.45
C GLN A 18 15.81 3.21 22.40
N MET A 19 15.61 4.06 21.40
CA MET A 19 16.31 5.33 21.23
C MET A 19 15.31 6.45 20.94
N PRO A 20 15.48 7.67 21.49
CA PRO A 20 14.63 8.79 21.12
C PRO A 20 14.68 9.05 19.60
N VAL A 21 13.65 9.72 19.08
CA VAL A 21 13.53 10.09 17.66
C VAL A 21 12.90 11.49 17.49
N GLU A 22 13.00 12.33 18.52
CA GLU A 22 12.28 13.61 18.61
C GLU A 22 13.03 14.75 17.90
N THR A 23 14.34 14.59 17.65
CA THR A 23 15.21 15.59 17.05
C THR A 23 16.08 15.03 15.92
N GLU A 24 16.66 15.92 15.09
CA GLU A 24 17.66 15.55 14.07
C GLU A 24 18.87 14.82 14.66
N ALA A 25 19.32 15.23 15.86
CA ALA A 25 20.45 14.61 16.53
C ALA A 25 20.13 13.17 16.97
N ASP A 26 18.89 12.91 17.38
CA ASP A 26 18.43 11.57 17.74
C ASP A 26 18.41 10.65 16.52
N VAL A 27 17.88 11.15 15.39
CA VAL A 27 17.83 10.40 14.12
C VAL A 27 19.23 10.11 13.59
N LEU A 28 20.17 11.05 13.72
CA LEU A 28 21.58 10.82 13.40
C LEU A 28 22.18 9.73 14.31
N ALA A 29 21.95 9.80 15.63
CA ALA A 29 22.44 8.80 16.57
C ALA A 29 21.86 7.41 16.29
N LEU A 30 20.58 7.33 15.92
CA LEU A 30 19.91 6.11 15.48
C LEU A 30 20.56 5.54 14.21
N PHE A 31 20.82 6.39 13.22
CA PHE A 31 21.49 6.00 11.97
C PHE A 31 22.90 5.45 12.25
N GLU A 32 23.72 6.16 13.02
CA GLU A 32 25.06 5.72 13.42
C GLU A 32 25.03 4.40 14.21
N LYS A 33 24.03 4.24 15.10
CA LYS A 33 23.83 3.01 15.84
C LYS A 33 23.52 1.83 14.91
N ALA A 34 22.63 2.02 13.93
CA ALA A 34 22.33 1.01 12.93
C ALA A 34 23.56 0.64 12.09
N LEU A 35 24.38 1.61 11.68
CA LEU A 35 25.64 1.35 10.98
C LEU A 35 26.61 0.50 11.81
N SER A 36 26.70 0.76 13.12
CA SER A 36 27.51 -0.04 14.05
C SER A 36 26.95 -1.46 14.19
N LEU A 37 25.64 -1.61 14.36
CA LEU A 37 24.98 -2.91 14.51
C LEU A 37 25.11 -3.78 13.25
N ALA A 38 25.03 -3.19 12.06
CA ALA A 38 25.23 -3.89 10.80
C ALA A 38 26.59 -4.62 10.70
N LEU A 39 27.61 -4.09 11.40
CA LEU A 39 28.96 -4.64 11.40
C LEU A 39 29.23 -5.59 12.57
N THR A 40 28.54 -5.39 13.70
CA THR A 40 28.88 -6.03 14.98
C THR A 40 27.87 -7.08 15.45
N ALA A 41 26.61 -7.00 15.01
CA ALA A 41 25.58 -7.93 15.46
C ALA A 41 25.70 -9.30 14.76
N GLY A 42 25.54 -10.39 15.51
CA GLY A 42 25.40 -11.73 14.95
C GLY A 42 24.08 -11.88 14.18
N PRO A 43 23.93 -12.88 13.28
CA PRO A 43 22.83 -12.93 12.30
C PRO A 43 21.41 -12.82 12.90
N LEU A 44 21.10 -13.62 13.93
CA LEU A 44 19.77 -13.65 14.56
C LEU A 44 19.45 -12.38 15.34
N THR A 45 20.44 -11.83 16.05
CA THR A 45 20.28 -10.58 16.81
C THR A 45 20.22 -9.38 15.87
N GLY A 46 21.01 -9.42 14.80
CA GLY A 46 21.04 -8.40 13.75
C GLY A 46 19.68 -8.23 13.10
N GLU A 47 19.00 -9.32 12.74
CA GLU A 47 17.65 -9.25 12.16
C GLU A 47 16.62 -8.60 13.09
N ARG A 48 16.69 -8.85 14.41
CA ARG A 48 15.78 -8.19 15.37
C ARG A 48 16.05 -6.69 15.46
N TYR A 49 17.32 -6.29 15.54
CA TYR A 49 17.69 -4.88 15.50
C TYR A 49 17.33 -4.23 14.16
N ARG A 50 17.46 -4.95 13.05
CA ARG A 50 17.08 -4.47 11.72
C ARG A 50 15.61 -4.07 11.68
N ARG A 51 14.73 -4.94 12.19
CA ARG A 51 13.28 -4.67 12.28
C ARG A 51 12.97 -3.49 13.18
N ASP A 52 13.62 -3.39 14.34
CA ASP A 52 13.44 -2.22 15.20
C ASP A 52 13.88 -0.93 14.49
N ILE A 53 15.02 -0.94 13.79
CA ILE A 53 15.51 0.20 13.01
C ILE A 53 14.54 0.58 11.90
N GLU A 54 13.99 -0.40 11.19
CA GLU A 54 12.95 -0.22 10.17
C GLU A 54 11.69 0.45 10.76
N ASP A 55 11.21 -0.01 11.92
CA ASP A 55 10.09 0.61 12.65
C ASP A 55 10.36 2.09 12.98
N HIS A 56 11.57 2.41 13.47
CA HIS A 56 11.93 3.78 13.82
C HIS A 56 11.99 4.67 12.57
N PHE A 57 12.66 4.23 11.50
CA PHE A 57 12.76 5.04 10.29
C PHE A 57 11.42 5.19 9.58
N TYR A 58 10.55 4.18 9.59
CA TYR A 58 9.19 4.31 9.06
C TYR A 58 8.41 5.41 9.79
N TYR A 59 8.45 5.41 11.13
CA TYR A 59 7.83 6.47 11.94
C TYR A 59 8.40 7.84 11.63
N ILE A 60 9.73 7.98 11.61
CA ILE A 60 10.38 9.27 11.35
C ILE A 60 10.02 9.77 9.95
N GLY A 61 10.06 8.90 8.94
CA GLY A 61 9.70 9.27 7.57
C GLY A 61 8.24 9.72 7.46
N ALA A 62 7.32 9.05 8.15
CA ALA A 62 5.90 9.40 8.11
C ALA A 62 5.58 10.72 8.83
N LEU A 63 6.18 10.97 9.99
CA LEU A 63 5.77 12.07 10.89
C LEU A 63 6.75 13.23 10.94
N CYS A 64 8.04 12.98 10.76
CA CYS A 64 9.12 13.95 10.87
C CYS A 64 10.13 13.83 9.72
N PRO A 65 9.69 13.81 8.45
CA PRO A 65 10.58 13.55 7.31
C PRO A 65 11.73 14.56 7.22
N GLN A 66 11.56 15.78 7.75
CA GLN A 66 12.61 16.79 7.81
C GLN A 66 13.88 16.30 8.54
N TYR A 67 13.77 15.39 9.50
CA TYR A 67 14.92 14.88 10.26
C TYR A 67 15.77 13.87 9.49
N VAL A 68 15.20 13.23 8.46
CA VAL A 68 15.92 12.26 7.61
C VAL A 68 16.59 12.94 6.42
N ARG A 69 16.11 14.11 5.98
CA ARG A 69 16.66 14.83 4.82
C ARG A 69 18.18 14.99 4.83
N PRO A 70 18.84 15.35 5.94
CA PRO A 70 20.30 15.45 5.99
C PRO A 70 21.02 14.12 5.73
N LEU A 71 20.34 12.98 5.88
CA LEU A 71 20.90 11.64 5.73
C LEU A 71 20.72 11.05 4.34
N HIS A 72 19.94 11.66 3.43
CA HIS A 72 19.65 11.09 2.11
C HIS A 72 20.91 10.67 1.36
N GLU A 73 21.92 11.53 1.28
CA GLU A 73 23.17 11.24 0.57
C GLU A 73 23.95 10.10 1.24
N ALA A 74 23.98 10.06 2.57
CA ALA A 74 24.63 8.99 3.31
C ALA A 74 23.90 7.64 3.10
N MET A 75 22.57 7.64 3.07
CA MET A 75 21.74 6.45 2.85
C MET A 75 21.96 5.84 1.45
N VAL A 76 21.97 6.65 0.38
CA VAL A 76 22.20 6.13 -0.98
C VAL A 76 23.62 5.60 -1.20
N GLN A 77 24.58 6.05 -0.38
CA GLN A 77 25.98 5.64 -0.43
C GLN A 77 26.28 4.36 0.36
N LEU A 78 25.32 3.81 1.13
CA LEU A 78 25.54 2.59 1.91
C LEU A 78 25.89 1.40 0.99
N THR A 79 26.85 0.59 1.42
CA THR A 79 27.31 -0.61 0.69
C THR A 79 27.48 -1.83 1.62
N GLY A 80 27.59 -3.02 1.03
CA GLY A 80 27.89 -4.25 1.75
C GLY A 80 26.91 -4.55 2.89
N LYS A 81 27.44 -4.91 4.07
CA LYS A 81 26.61 -5.25 5.25
C LYS A 81 25.72 -4.10 5.71
N GLN A 82 26.18 -2.86 5.58
CA GLN A 82 25.38 -1.69 5.96
C GLN A 82 24.19 -1.55 5.03
N PHE A 83 24.40 -1.66 3.71
CA PHE A 83 23.29 -1.65 2.77
C PHE A 83 22.27 -2.76 3.07
N HIS A 84 22.73 -3.99 3.30
CA HIS A 84 21.84 -5.11 3.65
C HIS A 84 21.05 -4.89 4.95
N PHE A 85 21.64 -4.18 5.91
CA PHE A 85 20.97 -3.83 7.16
C PHE A 85 19.90 -2.75 6.96
N PHE A 86 20.06 -1.89 5.97
CA PHE A 86 19.12 -0.84 5.60
C PHE A 86 18.25 -1.22 4.39
N CYS A 87 18.17 -2.50 4.01
CA CYS A 87 17.29 -2.98 2.93
C CYS A 87 15.81 -2.92 3.34
N PHE A 88 15.27 -1.70 3.47
CA PHE A 88 13.87 -1.45 3.72
C PHE A 88 13.02 -1.73 2.48
N SER A 89 11.70 -1.86 2.65
CA SER A 89 10.80 -2.00 1.51
C SER A 89 10.58 -0.67 0.78
N PHE A 90 9.97 -0.74 -0.40
CA PHE A 90 9.62 0.45 -1.17
C PHE A 90 8.71 1.42 -0.40
N ALA A 91 7.80 0.91 0.44
CA ALA A 91 6.89 1.74 1.23
C ALA A 91 7.64 2.62 2.25
N GLU A 92 8.66 2.09 2.93
CA GLU A 92 9.54 2.84 3.83
C GLU A 92 10.34 3.89 3.05
N TYR A 93 10.97 3.49 1.95
CA TYR A 93 11.77 4.41 1.15
C TYR A 93 10.95 5.58 0.62
N LEU A 94 9.68 5.39 0.26
CA LEU A 94 8.80 6.47 -0.18
C LEU A 94 8.67 7.59 0.85
N TYR A 95 8.71 7.28 2.14
CA TYR A 95 8.72 8.30 3.19
C TYR A 95 10.12 8.85 3.46
N LEU A 96 11.15 8.02 3.31
CA LEU A 96 12.52 8.37 3.67
C LEU A 96 13.29 9.14 2.61
N LEU A 97 12.97 8.97 1.33
CA LEU A 97 13.77 9.51 0.22
C LEU A 97 13.00 10.52 -0.65
N GLN A 98 11.74 10.80 -0.32
CA GLN A 98 10.91 11.74 -1.09
C GLN A 98 11.61 13.10 -1.25
N GLY A 99 11.78 13.52 -2.50
CA GLY A 99 12.40 14.80 -2.81
C GLY A 99 13.91 14.85 -2.57
N ALA A 100 14.61 13.70 -2.47
CA ALA A 100 16.07 13.68 -2.44
C ALA A 100 16.70 14.35 -3.66
N SER A 101 17.92 14.84 -3.49
CA SER A 101 18.64 15.65 -4.48
C SER A 101 18.99 14.87 -5.76
N ASP A 102 19.28 15.59 -6.85
CA ASP A 102 19.77 14.99 -8.09
C ASP A 102 21.08 14.19 -7.88
N PHE A 103 21.91 14.58 -6.89
CA PHE A 103 23.07 13.78 -6.48
C PHE A 103 22.68 12.35 -6.08
N CYS A 104 21.59 12.18 -5.34
CA CYS A 104 21.09 10.88 -4.93
C CYS A 104 20.64 10.05 -6.14
N VAL A 105 19.96 10.69 -7.10
CA VAL A 105 19.53 10.07 -8.35
C VAL A 105 20.73 9.59 -9.16
N ASP A 106 21.71 10.47 -9.38
CA ASP A 106 22.94 10.16 -10.14
C ASP A 106 23.71 9.01 -9.49
N HIS A 107 23.85 9.02 -8.16
CA HIS A 107 24.55 7.97 -7.43
C HIS A 107 23.85 6.61 -7.56
N LEU A 108 22.52 6.57 -7.40
CA LEU A 108 21.75 5.33 -7.57
C LEU A 108 21.83 4.82 -9.01
N MET A 109 21.73 5.71 -10.00
CA MET A 109 21.86 5.36 -11.41
C MET A 109 23.24 4.79 -11.75
N GLN A 110 24.32 5.39 -11.23
CA GLN A 110 25.67 4.83 -11.38
C GLN A 110 25.77 3.43 -10.78
N ARG A 111 25.21 3.20 -9.59
CA ARG A 111 25.19 1.88 -8.94
C ARG A 111 24.39 0.85 -9.73
N LEU A 112 23.22 1.23 -10.24
CA LEU A 112 22.34 0.37 -11.06
C LEU A 112 22.99 -0.05 -12.39
N GLN A 113 23.95 0.73 -12.89
CA GLN A 113 24.73 0.38 -14.10
C GLN A 113 25.87 -0.60 -13.83
N LEU A 114 26.24 -0.84 -12.56
CA LEU A 114 27.30 -1.80 -12.24
C LEU A 114 26.82 -3.24 -12.51
N PRO A 115 27.67 -4.09 -13.11
CA PRO A 115 27.33 -5.49 -13.33
C PRO A 115 27.20 -6.23 -11.99
N HIS A 116 26.32 -7.24 -11.95
CA HIS A 116 26.14 -8.17 -10.83
C HIS A 116 25.56 -7.59 -9.52
N GLN A 117 24.53 -6.74 -9.60
CA GLN A 117 23.79 -6.31 -8.42
C GLN A 117 22.95 -7.44 -7.77
N GLY A 118 22.61 -8.51 -8.51
CA GLY A 118 21.81 -9.63 -7.97
C GLY A 118 20.48 -9.16 -7.37
N SER A 119 20.12 -9.65 -6.18
CA SER A 119 18.92 -9.23 -5.44
C SER A 119 18.97 -7.80 -4.90
N THR A 120 20.15 -7.16 -4.93
CA THR A 120 20.36 -5.76 -4.49
C THR A 120 19.70 -4.77 -5.45
N SER A 121 19.52 -5.13 -6.73
CA SER A 121 18.98 -4.22 -7.74
C SER A 121 17.58 -3.74 -7.38
N TYR A 122 16.74 -4.63 -6.85
CA TYR A 122 15.37 -4.30 -6.45
C TYR A 122 15.30 -3.19 -5.40
N PHE A 123 16.21 -3.23 -4.41
CA PHE A 123 16.28 -2.18 -3.39
C PHE A 123 16.76 -0.85 -3.98
N LEU A 124 17.73 -0.87 -4.90
CA LEU A 124 18.18 0.35 -5.60
C LEU A 124 17.10 0.92 -6.53
N GLU A 125 16.37 0.06 -7.24
CA GLU A 125 15.21 0.38 -8.06
C GLU A 125 14.12 1.03 -7.17
N SER A 126 13.86 0.45 -5.99
CA SER A 126 12.90 0.99 -4.99
C SER A 126 13.33 2.36 -4.46
N MET A 127 14.61 2.53 -4.13
CA MET A 127 15.13 3.82 -3.67
C MET A 127 15.00 4.90 -4.75
N LEU A 128 15.34 4.58 -6.01
CA LEU A 128 15.20 5.50 -7.13
C LEU A 128 13.73 5.91 -7.34
N ALA A 129 12.82 4.93 -7.33
CA ALA A 129 11.39 5.16 -7.48
C ALA A 129 10.81 6.02 -6.34
N ALA A 130 11.31 5.83 -5.12
CA ALA A 130 10.86 6.53 -3.93
C ALA A 130 11.22 8.02 -3.91
N ILE A 131 12.28 8.44 -4.61
CA ILE A 131 12.69 9.86 -4.66
C ILE A 131 11.59 10.74 -5.26
N GLY A 132 10.91 10.26 -6.31
CA GLY A 132 9.72 10.90 -6.87
C GLY A 132 9.92 12.28 -7.51
N THR A 133 11.15 12.80 -7.61
CA THR A 133 11.44 14.06 -8.31
C THR A 133 11.31 13.88 -9.83
N PRO A 134 11.11 14.96 -10.62
CA PRO A 134 11.10 14.86 -12.08
C PRO A 134 12.35 14.19 -12.66
N THR A 135 13.53 14.48 -12.09
CA THR A 135 14.81 13.84 -12.46
C THR A 135 14.78 12.33 -12.18
N ALA A 136 14.33 11.92 -10.99
CA ALA A 136 14.22 10.51 -10.63
C ALA A 136 13.23 9.76 -11.53
N LEU A 137 12.06 10.35 -11.82
CA LEU A 137 11.04 9.76 -12.68
C LEU A 137 11.49 9.63 -14.15
N ALA A 138 12.30 10.57 -14.63
CA ALA A 138 12.92 10.49 -15.96
C ALA A 138 14.01 9.40 -15.99
N ALA A 139 14.92 9.40 -15.02
CA ALA A 139 15.99 8.42 -14.91
C ALA A 139 15.45 6.98 -14.74
N MET A 140 14.39 6.83 -13.96
CA MET A 140 13.69 5.56 -13.79
C MET A 140 13.09 5.05 -15.11
N ALA A 141 12.44 5.92 -15.89
CA ALA A 141 11.87 5.54 -17.18
C ALA A 141 12.96 5.13 -18.19
N GLU A 142 14.06 5.89 -18.26
CA GLU A 142 15.21 5.55 -19.09
C GLU A 142 15.83 4.21 -18.66
N TYR A 143 16.04 4.02 -17.36
CA TYR A 143 16.58 2.77 -16.81
C TYR A 143 15.68 1.58 -17.14
N ALA A 144 14.37 1.74 -16.97
CA ALA A 144 13.38 0.70 -17.24
C ALA A 144 13.41 0.25 -18.70
N GLU A 145 13.35 1.20 -19.64
CA GLU A 145 13.37 0.93 -21.08
C GLU A 145 14.69 0.30 -21.53
N ARG A 146 15.82 0.82 -21.05
CA ARG A 146 17.15 0.32 -21.43
C ARG A 146 17.42 -1.10 -20.94
N ASN A 147 16.88 -1.47 -19.78
CA ASN A 147 17.19 -2.74 -19.10
C ASN A 147 16.02 -3.74 -19.09
N GLN A 148 14.90 -3.43 -19.77
CA GLN A 148 13.68 -4.24 -19.80
C GLN A 148 13.13 -4.53 -18.39
N LYS A 149 13.03 -3.46 -17.58
CA LYS A 149 12.62 -3.50 -16.16
C LYS A 149 11.24 -2.90 -15.92
N GLU A 150 10.43 -2.78 -16.95
CA GLU A 150 9.11 -2.12 -16.88
C GLU A 150 8.14 -2.82 -15.93
N SER A 151 8.22 -4.15 -15.80
CA SER A 151 7.38 -4.91 -14.87
C SER A 151 7.68 -4.55 -13.41
N VAL A 152 8.95 -4.39 -13.04
CA VAL A 152 9.38 -4.07 -11.67
C VAL A 152 8.79 -2.75 -11.20
N PHE A 153 8.92 -1.69 -12.01
CA PHE A 153 8.37 -0.38 -11.64
C PHE A 153 6.84 -0.36 -11.72
N ARG A 154 6.24 -1.17 -12.60
CA ARG A 154 4.79 -1.33 -12.64
C ARG A 154 4.26 -1.96 -11.37
N GLU A 155 4.91 -2.99 -10.84
CA GLU A 155 4.56 -3.60 -9.54
C GLU A 155 4.64 -2.58 -8.39
N MET A 156 5.59 -1.63 -8.46
CA MET A 156 5.68 -0.50 -7.53
C MET A 156 4.62 0.59 -7.76
N GLY A 157 3.74 0.46 -8.77
CA GLY A 157 2.68 1.42 -9.06
C GLY A 157 3.06 2.56 -10.00
N PHE A 158 4.07 2.39 -10.86
CA PHE A 158 4.46 3.39 -11.85
C PHE A 158 4.05 3.00 -13.27
N TRP A 159 3.39 3.93 -13.96
CA TRP A 159 3.14 3.83 -15.38
C TRP A 159 4.32 4.37 -16.16
N LEU A 160 4.79 3.58 -17.13
CA LEU A 160 5.88 3.91 -18.03
C LEU A 160 5.31 4.14 -19.44
N PRO A 161 5.02 5.41 -19.83
CA PRO A 161 4.37 5.71 -21.11
C PRO A 161 5.26 5.48 -22.35
N GLY A 162 6.56 5.21 -22.18
CA GLY A 162 7.53 4.96 -23.25
C GLY A 162 7.95 6.20 -24.04
N GLY A 163 8.93 6.04 -24.92
CA GLY A 163 9.36 7.08 -25.87
C GLY A 163 10.02 8.29 -25.20
N GLY A 164 10.86 8.06 -24.18
CA GLY A 164 11.59 9.11 -23.47
C GLY A 164 10.76 9.99 -22.53
N LYS A 165 9.50 9.63 -22.27
CA LYS A 165 8.64 10.31 -21.28
C LYS A 165 8.96 9.81 -19.87
N SER A 166 8.89 10.72 -18.90
CA SER A 166 9.03 10.37 -17.48
C SER A 166 7.96 9.38 -17.03
N ALA A 167 8.32 8.55 -16.06
CA ALA A 167 7.37 7.68 -15.38
C ALA A 167 6.32 8.50 -14.61
N VAL A 168 5.16 7.89 -14.40
CA VAL A 168 4.03 8.53 -13.72
C VAL A 168 3.58 7.65 -12.54
N PRO A 169 3.60 8.14 -11.30
CA PRO A 169 3.05 7.40 -10.17
C PRO A 169 1.54 7.22 -10.35
N ARG A 170 1.04 6.03 -10.05
CA ARG A 170 -0.37 5.63 -10.17
C ARG A 170 -0.97 5.35 -8.80
N PHE A 171 -0.62 6.20 -7.85
CA PHE A 171 -1.08 6.18 -6.48
C PHE A 171 -0.85 7.56 -5.86
N THR A 172 -1.52 7.83 -4.74
CA THR A 172 -1.31 9.05 -3.97
C THR A 172 -0.11 8.85 -3.04
N HIS A 173 0.79 9.82 -2.90
CA HIS A 173 1.92 9.68 -1.96
C HIS A 173 1.46 9.71 -0.49
N HIS A 174 0.32 10.35 -0.21
CA HIS A 174 -0.28 10.36 1.11
C HIS A 174 -1.06 9.07 1.34
N ARG A 175 -0.69 8.34 2.39
CA ARG A 175 -1.43 7.18 2.89
C ARG A 175 -2.25 7.57 4.12
N ARG A 176 -3.44 6.99 4.27
CA ARG A 176 -4.26 7.11 5.49
C ARG A 176 -4.74 5.73 5.92
N ALA A 177 -4.73 5.45 7.22
CA ALA A 177 -5.16 4.18 7.77
C ALA A 177 -6.68 4.09 7.77
N MET A 178 -7.21 2.92 7.41
CA MET A 178 -8.62 2.58 7.55
C MET A 178 -8.88 1.95 8.90
N ARG A 179 -9.75 2.55 9.70
CA ARG A 179 -10.24 1.94 10.95
C ARG A 179 -11.71 1.63 10.84
N PHE A 180 -12.08 0.41 11.21
CA PHE A 180 -13.47 0.00 11.28
C PHE A 180 -14.08 0.48 12.61
N GLN A 181 -15.23 1.12 12.51
CA GLN A 181 -16.08 1.48 13.63
C GLN A 181 -17.41 0.74 13.47
N ALA A 182 -17.74 -0.16 14.38
CA ALA A 182 -19.01 -0.89 14.35
C ALA A 182 -20.20 0.09 14.33
N VAL A 183 -21.24 -0.23 13.54
CA VAL A 183 -22.50 0.53 13.55
C VAL A 183 -23.09 0.46 14.94
N ASP A 184 -23.60 1.59 15.41
CA ASP A 184 -24.42 1.64 16.61
C ASP A 184 -25.75 0.92 16.35
N GLU A 185 -25.91 -0.27 16.93
CA GLU A 185 -27.10 -1.12 16.79
C GLU A 185 -28.38 -0.45 17.34
N THR A 186 -28.26 0.68 18.05
CA THR A 186 -29.41 1.46 18.54
C THR A 186 -30.07 2.34 17.48
N LEU A 187 -29.42 2.54 16.32
CA LEU A 187 -29.97 3.33 15.20
C LEU A 187 -31.04 2.55 14.43
N SER A 188 -32.10 3.23 13.98
CA SER A 188 -33.13 2.62 13.14
C SER A 188 -32.64 2.34 11.71
N ALA A 189 -33.27 1.41 10.99
CA ALA A 189 -32.89 1.05 9.61
C ALA A 189 -32.90 2.26 8.64
N GLY A 190 -33.87 3.17 8.78
CA GLY A 190 -33.95 4.37 7.95
C GLY A 190 -32.88 5.41 8.27
N GLU A 191 -32.44 5.49 9.53
CA GLU A 191 -31.31 6.34 9.94
C GLU A 191 -29.98 5.75 9.45
N GLN A 192 -29.85 4.43 9.42
CA GLN A 192 -28.69 3.75 8.83
C GLN A 192 -28.60 3.96 7.31
N GLU A 193 -29.72 3.92 6.58
CA GLU A 193 -29.76 4.12 5.12
C GLU A 193 -29.49 5.57 4.67
N THR A 194 -29.80 6.55 5.51
CA THR A 194 -29.67 7.98 5.17
C THR A 194 -28.35 8.60 5.64
N ARG A 195 -27.55 7.85 6.40
CA ARG A 195 -26.22 8.30 6.84
C ARG A 195 -25.29 8.50 5.64
N SER A 196 -24.54 9.59 5.67
CA SER A 196 -23.54 9.96 4.67
C SER A 196 -22.30 9.05 4.66
N HIS A 197 -22.24 8.08 5.56
CA HIS A 197 -21.06 7.28 5.86
C HIS A 197 -20.95 6.05 4.94
N PRO A 198 -19.74 5.48 4.78
CA PRO A 198 -19.49 4.32 3.95
C PRO A 198 -20.01 3.02 4.61
N VAL A 199 -21.28 3.00 4.98
CA VAL A 199 -22.00 1.73 5.16
C VAL A 199 -22.18 1.20 3.75
N GLY A 200 -21.42 0.16 3.42
CA GLY A 200 -21.37 -0.36 2.07
C GLY A 200 -22.77 -0.55 1.48
N LEU A 201 -23.00 -0.02 0.28
CA LEU A 201 -24.25 -0.26 -0.46
C LEU A 201 -24.57 -1.77 -0.46
N PRO A 202 -25.86 -2.16 -0.40
CA PRO A 202 -26.22 -3.57 -0.55
C PRO A 202 -25.67 -4.09 -1.88
N LEU A 203 -25.20 -5.34 -1.92
CA LEU A 203 -24.61 -5.95 -3.13
C LEU A 203 -25.53 -5.81 -4.37
N SER A 204 -26.85 -5.87 -4.17
CA SER A 204 -27.86 -5.69 -5.21
C SER A 204 -27.89 -4.29 -5.84
N PHE A 205 -27.32 -3.28 -5.19
CA PHE A 205 -27.17 -1.93 -5.76
C PHE A 205 -25.88 -1.78 -6.57
N ILE A 206 -24.93 -2.70 -6.36
CA ILE A 206 -23.63 -2.66 -7.00
C ILE A 206 -23.63 -3.56 -8.24
N ALA A 207 -24.39 -4.66 -8.29
CA ALA A 207 -24.38 -5.60 -9.41
C ALA A 207 -25.66 -5.53 -10.28
N GLU A 208 -25.53 -5.26 -11.58
CA GLU A 208 -26.65 -5.26 -12.55
C GLU A 208 -26.45 -6.19 -13.76
N GLU A 209 -25.38 -7.02 -13.80
CA GLU A 209 -25.12 -7.90 -14.95
C GLU A 209 -26.07 -9.12 -15.02
N PRO A 210 -26.43 -9.58 -16.24
CA PRO A 210 -27.28 -10.75 -16.45
C PRO A 210 -26.56 -12.10 -16.21
N VAL A 211 -25.28 -12.09 -15.81
CA VAL A 211 -24.57 -13.23 -15.21
C VAL A 211 -24.51 -12.95 -13.70
N PRO A 212 -25.57 -13.27 -12.93
CA PRO A 212 -25.89 -12.67 -11.62
C PRO A 212 -24.91 -12.87 -10.46
N ASP A 213 -23.70 -13.38 -10.71
CA ASP A 213 -22.95 -14.16 -9.72
C ASP A 213 -21.47 -13.77 -9.54
N LEU A 214 -20.96 -12.78 -10.27
CA LEU A 214 -19.54 -12.40 -10.21
C LEU A 214 -19.17 -11.51 -9.02
N ILE A 215 -20.15 -10.93 -8.33
CA ILE A 215 -19.94 -10.09 -7.16
C ILE A 215 -20.70 -10.71 -5.99
N ALA A 216 -19.96 -11.31 -5.05
CA ALA A 216 -20.53 -12.00 -3.91
C ALA A 216 -20.23 -11.29 -2.58
N TRP A 217 -19.20 -10.44 -2.53
CA TRP A 217 -18.77 -9.76 -1.30
C TRP A 217 -18.48 -8.29 -1.53
N HIS A 218 -18.73 -7.49 -0.49
CA HIS A 218 -18.44 -6.07 -0.47
C HIS A 218 -17.64 -5.76 0.80
N TYR A 219 -16.40 -5.31 0.62
CA TYR A 219 -15.48 -5.02 1.72
C TYR A 219 -15.66 -3.59 2.23
N VAL A 220 -15.64 -2.62 1.31
CA VAL A 220 -15.71 -1.20 1.66
C VAL A 220 -16.22 -0.36 0.50
N THR A 221 -16.96 0.70 0.82
CA THR A 221 -17.24 1.83 -0.08
C THR A 221 -16.37 3.00 0.30
N LEU A 222 -15.74 3.65 -0.68
CA LEU A 222 -14.92 4.82 -0.48
C LEU A 222 -15.60 6.04 -1.07
N ASP A 223 -15.65 7.12 -0.28
CA ASP A 223 -15.90 8.46 -0.77
C ASP A 223 -14.59 9.03 -1.33
N LEU A 224 -14.52 9.14 -2.66
CA LEU A 224 -13.28 9.50 -3.35
C LEU A 224 -12.84 10.94 -3.05
N ALA A 225 -13.77 11.80 -2.64
CA ALA A 225 -13.46 13.16 -2.22
C ALA A 225 -12.65 13.21 -0.90
N GLN A 226 -12.59 12.12 -0.13
CA GLN A 226 -11.84 12.04 1.12
C GLN A 226 -10.41 11.51 0.94
N ILE A 227 -10.02 11.16 -0.29
CA ILE A 227 -8.71 10.59 -0.62
C ILE A 227 -7.92 11.61 -1.43
N ASP A 228 -6.93 12.21 -0.77
CA ASP A 228 -6.14 13.30 -1.34
C ASP A 228 -5.28 12.84 -2.51
N GLY A 229 -5.34 13.56 -3.63
CA GLY A 229 -4.49 13.33 -4.79
C GLY A 229 -5.00 12.27 -5.77
N LEU A 230 -6.23 11.76 -5.58
CA LEU A 230 -6.89 10.96 -6.62
C LEU A 230 -7.11 11.77 -7.90
N PRO A 231 -7.08 11.11 -9.08
CA PRO A 231 -7.48 11.75 -10.32
C PRO A 231 -8.96 12.15 -10.27
N ALA A 232 -9.33 13.17 -11.04
CA ALA A 232 -10.73 13.54 -11.20
C ALA A 232 -11.49 12.41 -11.92
N THR A 233 -12.60 11.97 -11.33
CA THR A 233 -13.47 10.91 -11.85
C THR A 233 -14.88 11.44 -12.10
N LEU A 234 -15.64 10.76 -12.95
CA LEU A 234 -17.06 11.11 -13.20
C LEU A 234 -18.03 10.55 -12.15
N PHE A 235 -17.50 9.77 -11.21
CA PHE A 235 -18.20 9.14 -10.10
C PHE A 235 -17.58 9.61 -8.78
N SER A 236 -18.38 9.60 -7.72
CA SER A 236 -17.99 10.13 -6.40
C SER A 236 -17.59 9.03 -5.42
N ARG A 237 -18.00 7.79 -5.67
CA ARG A 237 -17.74 6.65 -4.80
C ARG A 237 -17.27 5.45 -5.60
N ALA A 238 -16.43 4.64 -4.98
CA ALA A 238 -16.04 3.35 -5.53
C ALA A 238 -16.06 2.28 -4.43
N HIS A 239 -16.22 1.04 -4.85
CA HIS A 239 -16.47 -0.13 -4.02
C HIS A 239 -15.38 -1.17 -4.25
N LEU A 240 -14.82 -1.68 -3.15
CA LEU A 240 -13.99 -2.88 -3.18
C LEU A 240 -14.89 -4.09 -2.97
N VAL A 241 -15.04 -4.89 -4.03
CA VAL A 241 -15.91 -6.08 -4.06
C VAL A 241 -15.11 -7.30 -4.46
N SER A 242 -15.59 -8.51 -4.14
CA SER A 242 -14.97 -9.74 -4.64
C SER A 242 -15.95 -10.70 -5.30
N PRO A 243 -15.45 -11.53 -6.23
CA PRO A 243 -16.12 -12.75 -6.63
C PRO A 243 -16.25 -13.75 -5.46
N PRO A 244 -17.08 -14.79 -5.60
CA PRO A 244 -17.15 -15.91 -4.66
C PRO A 244 -15.93 -16.84 -4.75
N SER A 245 -14.72 -16.28 -4.63
CA SER A 245 -13.45 -17.02 -4.70
C SER A 245 -12.51 -16.59 -3.58
N ASN A 246 -11.72 -17.55 -3.09
CA ASN A 246 -10.68 -17.36 -2.09
C ASN A 246 -9.25 -17.28 -2.71
N GLY A 247 -9.13 -17.42 -4.04
CA GLY A 247 -7.86 -17.43 -4.78
C GLY A 247 -7.38 -16.05 -5.24
N GLU A 248 -6.39 -16.06 -6.12
CA GLU A 248 -5.98 -14.88 -6.91
C GLU A 248 -7.06 -14.54 -7.93
N TRP A 249 -7.40 -13.26 -8.07
CA TRP A 249 -8.36 -12.79 -9.07
C TRP A 249 -8.23 -11.30 -9.33
N THR A 250 -8.65 -10.89 -10.53
CA THR A 250 -8.90 -9.49 -10.86
C THR A 250 -10.30 -9.33 -11.45
N LEU A 251 -11.16 -8.59 -10.75
CA LEU A 251 -12.51 -8.28 -11.17
C LEU A 251 -12.59 -6.86 -11.72
N PHE A 252 -12.83 -6.74 -13.02
CA PHE A 252 -13.07 -5.45 -13.68
C PHE A 252 -14.56 -5.12 -13.71
N CYS A 253 -14.91 -3.86 -13.48
CA CYS A 253 -16.26 -3.36 -13.65
C CYS A 253 -16.25 -1.96 -14.29
N ALA A 254 -17.25 -1.65 -15.10
CA ALA A 254 -17.61 -0.28 -15.41
C ALA A 254 -18.34 0.34 -14.21
N ILE A 255 -18.17 1.64 -13.98
CA ILE A 255 -18.87 2.38 -12.92
C ILE A 255 -19.69 3.54 -13.49
N SER A 256 -20.95 3.64 -13.09
CA SER A 256 -21.84 4.74 -13.49
C SER A 256 -21.66 5.99 -12.63
N GLN A 257 -22.23 7.13 -13.04
CA GLN A 257 -22.26 8.35 -12.23
C GLN A 257 -23.03 8.19 -10.91
N GLN A 258 -23.93 7.21 -10.85
CA GLN A 258 -24.65 6.81 -9.63
C GLN A 258 -23.84 5.81 -8.78
N ASN A 259 -22.56 5.60 -9.12
CA ASN A 259 -21.63 4.69 -8.46
C ASN A 259 -22.06 3.21 -8.53
N ARG A 260 -22.83 2.81 -9.55
CA ARG A 260 -23.23 1.40 -9.74
C ARG A 260 -22.23 0.68 -10.62
N TYR A 261 -21.91 -0.58 -10.28
CA TYR A 261 -21.03 -1.39 -11.11
C TYR A 261 -21.83 -2.18 -12.15
N THR A 262 -21.31 -2.20 -13.37
CA THR A 262 -21.85 -2.98 -14.49
C THR A 262 -20.70 -3.63 -15.25
N GLN A 263 -21.00 -4.51 -16.19
CA GLN A 263 -20.03 -5.15 -17.07
C GLN A 263 -18.92 -5.90 -16.31
N ALA A 264 -19.30 -6.55 -15.21
CA ALA A 264 -18.39 -7.32 -14.38
C ALA A 264 -17.69 -8.40 -15.22
N THR A 265 -16.36 -8.36 -15.25
CA THR A 265 -15.52 -9.32 -15.97
C THR A 265 -14.41 -9.80 -15.05
N LEU A 266 -14.37 -11.10 -14.79
CA LEU A 266 -13.34 -11.74 -14.00
C LEU A 266 -12.16 -12.15 -14.89
N ARG A 267 -10.94 -11.83 -14.47
CA ARG A 267 -9.67 -12.24 -15.09
C ARG A 267 -8.74 -12.85 -14.05
N ASP A 268 -7.80 -13.65 -14.55
CA ASP A 268 -6.70 -14.22 -13.77
C ASP A 268 -7.17 -14.98 -12.52
N ALA A 269 -8.40 -15.49 -12.57
CA ALA A 269 -8.92 -16.39 -11.55
C ALA A 269 -8.18 -17.73 -11.71
N LYS A 270 -7.31 -18.06 -10.76
CA LYS A 270 -6.82 -19.43 -10.64
C LYS A 270 -8.00 -20.29 -10.20
N ASP A 271 -8.26 -21.36 -10.95
CA ASP A 271 -9.43 -22.23 -10.77
C ASP A 271 -9.61 -22.57 -9.29
N THR A 272 -10.63 -21.96 -8.71
CA THR A 272 -11.16 -22.36 -7.41
C THR A 272 -12.02 -23.58 -7.69
N ASP A 273 -11.89 -24.65 -6.90
CA ASP A 273 -12.67 -25.86 -7.15
C ASP A 273 -14.18 -25.53 -7.17
N PHE A 274 -14.98 -26.12 -8.06
CA PHE A 274 -16.40 -25.78 -8.21
C PHE A 274 -17.19 -26.02 -6.91
N GLU A 275 -16.76 -26.99 -6.10
CA GLU A 275 -17.35 -27.26 -4.77
C GLU A 275 -17.03 -26.14 -3.76
N ASP A 276 -15.86 -25.50 -3.88
CA ASP A 276 -15.48 -24.35 -3.04
C ASP A 276 -16.34 -23.13 -3.39
N GLU A 277 -16.62 -22.86 -4.67
CA GLU A 277 -17.45 -21.70 -5.05
C GLU A 277 -18.88 -21.77 -4.48
N ALA A 278 -19.52 -22.94 -4.55
CA ALA A 278 -20.87 -23.13 -4.00
C ALA A 278 -20.90 -22.98 -2.47
N TYR A 279 -19.88 -23.52 -1.80
CA TYR A 279 -19.67 -23.33 -0.37
C TYR A 279 -19.49 -21.85 -0.01
N TRP A 280 -18.63 -21.12 -0.73
CA TRP A 280 -18.36 -19.71 -0.46
C TRP A 280 -19.57 -18.82 -0.71
N ARG A 281 -20.41 -19.15 -1.70
CA ARG A 281 -21.69 -18.44 -1.92
C ARG A 281 -22.66 -18.64 -0.75
N GLN A 282 -22.78 -19.87 -0.24
CA GLN A 282 -23.64 -20.16 0.91
C GLN A 282 -23.15 -19.43 2.17
N GLN A 283 -21.83 -19.34 2.36
CA GLN A 283 -21.24 -18.58 3.45
C GLN A 283 -21.45 -17.07 3.31
N ALA A 284 -21.34 -16.53 2.10
CA ALA A 284 -21.63 -15.13 1.81
C ALA A 284 -23.05 -14.75 2.28
N ASP A 285 -24.04 -15.59 1.95
CA ASP A 285 -25.42 -15.38 2.40
C ASP A 285 -25.57 -15.38 3.92
N THR A 286 -24.83 -16.26 4.60
CA THR A 286 -24.84 -16.37 6.07
C THR A 286 -24.17 -15.18 6.75
N TRP A 287 -23.16 -14.57 6.12
CA TRP A 287 -22.38 -13.46 6.68
C TRP A 287 -22.72 -12.07 6.14
N LYS A 288 -23.74 -11.93 5.28
CA LYS A 288 -24.30 -10.62 4.85
C LYS A 288 -24.69 -9.71 6.04
N THR A 289 -24.85 -10.27 7.23
CA THR A 289 -25.11 -9.55 8.49
C THR A 289 -23.89 -9.48 9.42
N ALA A 290 -22.82 -10.24 9.16
CA ALA A 290 -21.59 -10.17 9.94
C ALA A 290 -20.99 -8.75 9.86
N MET A 291 -20.60 -8.22 11.01
CA MET A 291 -20.05 -6.88 11.29
C MET A 291 -20.33 -5.81 10.23
N ARG A 292 -21.29 -4.94 10.53
CA ARG A 292 -21.55 -3.72 9.78
C ARG A 292 -20.91 -2.55 10.52
N GLY A 293 -20.26 -1.68 9.78
CA GLY A 293 -19.54 -0.55 10.35
C GLY A 293 -19.24 0.51 9.33
N GLU A 294 -18.64 1.57 9.83
CA GLU A 294 -18.11 2.67 9.06
C GLU A 294 -16.60 2.54 9.03
N VAL A 295 -16.00 2.85 7.88
CA VAL A 295 -14.55 3.02 7.79
C VAL A 295 -14.24 4.49 8.03
N VAL A 296 -13.45 4.76 9.07
CA VAL A 296 -12.89 6.08 9.37
C VAL A 296 -11.46 6.12 8.85
N LEU A 297 -11.15 7.16 8.08
CA LEU A 297 -9.81 7.40 7.58
C LEU A 297 -9.04 8.24 8.59
N LEU A 298 -7.94 7.72 9.13
CA LEU A 298 -7.05 8.45 10.03
C LEU A 298 -5.71 8.74 9.35
N PRO A 299 -5.06 9.86 9.66
CA PRO A 299 -3.65 10.03 9.30
C PRO A 299 -2.84 8.91 9.95
N TYR A 300 -1.71 8.56 9.33
CA TYR A 300 -0.66 7.82 10.02
C TYR A 300 0.00 8.82 10.97
N ASP A 301 -0.45 8.88 12.22
CA ASP A 301 0.07 9.76 13.28
C ASP A 301 0.54 8.99 14.52
N ASP A 302 0.95 9.74 15.56
CA ASP A 302 1.47 9.23 16.83
C ASP A 302 0.46 8.38 17.63
N ARG A 303 -0.83 8.36 17.25
CA ARG A 303 -1.87 7.54 17.87
C ARG A 303 -2.08 6.21 17.16
N LEU A 304 -1.54 6.06 15.95
CA LEU A 304 -1.54 4.81 15.20
C LEU A 304 -0.24 4.07 15.56
N ILE A 305 -0.27 3.22 16.60
CA ILE A 305 0.93 2.53 17.09
C ILE A 305 1.50 1.63 15.99
N TYR A 306 2.57 2.10 15.34
CA TYR A 306 3.20 1.47 14.19
C TYR A 306 3.91 0.17 14.57
N CYS A 307 3.46 -0.94 13.99
CA CYS A 307 4.27 -2.13 13.81
C CYS A 307 4.51 -2.33 12.30
N ASN A 308 5.73 -2.02 11.84
CA ASN A 308 6.36 -2.43 10.58
C ASN A 308 5.58 -2.22 9.28
N GLY A 309 4.90 -1.08 9.09
CA GLY A 309 4.11 -0.87 7.86
C GLY A 309 3.05 -1.97 7.62
N HIS A 310 2.77 -2.80 8.62
CA HIS A 310 1.85 -3.90 8.57
C HIS A 310 0.54 -3.44 9.20
N THR A 311 -0.33 -2.89 8.34
CA THR A 311 -1.74 -2.65 8.68
C THR A 311 -2.38 -3.88 9.33
N GLN A 312 -1.96 -5.09 8.94
CA GLN A 312 -2.37 -6.38 9.53
C GLN A 312 -2.02 -6.59 11.01
N GLN A 313 -0.95 -5.94 11.50
CA GLN A 313 -0.45 -6.14 12.87
C GLN A 313 -0.85 -4.99 13.81
N THR A 314 -1.48 -3.94 13.28
CA THR A 314 -1.91 -2.78 14.06
C THR A 314 -3.36 -2.96 14.47
N GLU A 315 -3.62 -3.07 15.78
CA GLU A 315 -4.96 -3.32 16.31
C GLU A 315 -5.96 -2.25 15.86
N GLY A 316 -7.09 -2.70 15.30
CA GLY A 316 -8.16 -1.83 14.83
C GLY A 316 -7.86 -1.09 13.51
N VAL A 317 -6.76 -1.42 12.82
CA VAL A 317 -6.47 -1.00 11.44
C VAL A 317 -6.76 -2.15 10.50
N TYR A 318 -7.50 -1.86 9.45
CA TYR A 318 -8.11 -2.87 8.57
C TYR A 318 -7.67 -2.72 7.11
N GLY A 319 -6.82 -1.74 6.84
CA GLY A 319 -6.40 -1.37 5.51
C GLY A 319 -5.89 0.06 5.47
N ASP A 320 -5.76 0.56 4.27
CA ASP A 320 -5.26 1.90 3.97
C ASP A 320 -5.85 2.43 2.66
N VAL A 321 -5.97 3.75 2.57
CA VAL A 321 -6.21 4.46 1.31
C VAL A 321 -4.92 5.15 0.88
N GLY A 322 -4.73 5.22 -0.44
CA GLY A 322 -3.54 5.83 -1.02
C GLY A 322 -2.28 4.99 -0.84
N GLY A 323 -1.14 5.59 -1.15
CA GLY A 323 0.15 4.92 -1.19
C GLY A 323 0.25 3.88 -2.32
N PRO A 324 1.45 3.32 -2.57
CA PRO A 324 1.57 2.22 -3.51
C PRO A 324 0.80 0.99 -3.04
N PRO A 325 0.37 0.13 -3.97
CA PRO A 325 -0.30 -1.12 -3.64
C PRO A 325 0.60 -2.02 -2.79
N LEU A 326 0.00 -2.74 -1.84
CA LEU A 326 0.71 -3.61 -0.91
C LEU A 326 0.42 -5.08 -1.21
N GLY A 327 1.48 -5.89 -1.29
CA GLY A 327 1.36 -7.35 -1.42
C GLY A 327 0.61 -7.81 -2.67
N LEU A 328 0.71 -7.04 -3.76
CA LEU A 328 0.14 -7.39 -5.06
C LEU A 328 1.25 -7.51 -6.11
N ALA A 329 1.20 -8.57 -6.92
CA ALA A 329 1.99 -8.69 -8.14
C ALA A 329 1.07 -8.46 -9.34
N GLU A 330 1.63 -7.86 -10.40
CA GLU A 330 0.88 -7.48 -11.61
C GLU A 330 -0.35 -6.60 -11.36
N LEU A 331 -0.10 -5.30 -11.18
CA LEU A 331 -1.16 -4.31 -11.06
C LEU A 331 -2.00 -4.19 -12.35
N PRO A 332 -3.33 -3.98 -12.23
CA PRO A 332 -4.23 -4.05 -13.37
C PRO A 332 -4.07 -2.86 -14.31
N ASN A 333 -4.03 -3.15 -15.60
CA ASN A 333 -4.22 -2.16 -16.65
C ASN A 333 -5.70 -2.04 -17.01
N CYS A 334 -6.17 -0.84 -17.31
CA CYS A 334 -7.53 -0.61 -17.74
C CYS A 334 -7.81 -1.41 -19.04
N PRO A 335 -8.90 -2.19 -19.12
CA PRO A 335 -9.19 -2.99 -20.31
C PRO A 335 -9.54 -2.14 -21.55
N VAL A 336 -9.85 -0.85 -21.36
CA VAL A 336 -10.25 0.08 -22.42
C VAL A 336 -9.04 0.88 -22.96
N CYS A 337 -8.33 1.59 -22.09
CA CYS A 337 -7.21 2.47 -22.50
C CYS A 337 -5.82 1.86 -22.29
N HIS A 338 -5.73 0.66 -21.69
CA HIS A 338 -4.49 -0.07 -21.39
C HIS A 338 -3.49 0.64 -20.47
N LYS A 339 -3.86 1.80 -19.90
CA LYS A 339 -3.07 2.47 -18.88
C LYS A 339 -3.11 1.68 -17.56
N LEU A 340 -2.01 1.73 -16.83
CA LEU A 340 -1.95 1.23 -15.46
C LEU A 340 -2.98 1.96 -14.59
N MET A 341 -3.86 1.23 -13.91
CA MET A 341 -4.92 1.83 -13.11
C MET A 341 -4.35 2.44 -11.82
N PHE A 342 -5.00 3.49 -11.33
CA PHE A 342 -4.61 4.23 -10.14
C PHE A 342 -5.05 3.48 -8.89
N HIS A 343 -4.13 3.15 -7.98
CA HIS A 343 -4.43 2.49 -6.72
C HIS A 343 -5.18 3.44 -5.77
N ALA A 344 -6.33 3.00 -5.26
CA ALA A 344 -7.17 3.76 -4.34
C ALA A 344 -7.03 3.28 -2.90
N CYS A 345 -7.09 1.97 -2.67
CA CYS A 345 -6.98 1.39 -1.34
C CYS A 345 -6.53 -0.06 -1.34
N THR A 346 -5.99 -0.49 -0.20
CA THR A 346 -5.80 -1.89 0.14
C THR A 346 -6.50 -2.19 1.47
N VAL A 347 -7.23 -3.30 1.55
CA VAL A 347 -7.75 -3.83 2.81
C VAL A 347 -7.11 -5.17 3.14
N THR A 348 -6.96 -5.42 4.42
CA THR A 348 -6.45 -6.68 4.95
C THR A 348 -7.62 -7.59 5.33
N SER A 349 -7.37 -8.90 5.40
CA SER A 349 -8.36 -9.94 5.75
C SER A 349 -9.04 -9.72 7.11
N GLY A 350 -8.59 -8.78 7.94
CA GLY A 350 -9.25 -8.44 9.20
C GLY A 350 -10.67 -7.87 9.04
N ILE A 351 -11.08 -7.37 7.87
CA ILE A 351 -12.44 -6.80 7.67
C ILE A 351 -13.53 -7.88 7.68
N ARG A 352 -13.23 -9.11 7.23
CA ARG A 352 -14.13 -10.27 7.27
C ARG A 352 -13.33 -11.56 7.35
N GLU A 353 -13.78 -12.52 8.15
CA GLU A 353 -13.08 -13.74 8.58
C GLU A 353 -12.60 -14.71 7.47
N TYR A 354 -12.70 -14.37 6.17
CA TYR A 354 -12.47 -15.33 5.09
C TYR A 354 -11.68 -14.79 3.91
N GLY A 355 -10.63 -15.56 3.57
CA GLY A 355 -9.63 -15.28 2.55
C GLY A 355 -8.42 -14.57 3.16
N ASP A 356 -7.28 -15.25 3.18
CA ASP A 356 -6.02 -14.63 3.59
C ASP A 356 -5.46 -13.76 2.45
N GLY A 357 -4.84 -12.64 2.82
CA GLY A 357 -4.12 -11.75 1.91
C GLY A 357 -4.74 -10.37 1.72
N PHE A 358 -4.18 -9.64 0.77
CA PHE A 358 -4.57 -8.25 0.46
C PHE A 358 -5.64 -8.20 -0.61
N ARG A 359 -6.56 -7.25 -0.48
CA ARG A 359 -7.56 -6.91 -1.50
C ARG A 359 -7.44 -5.44 -1.80
N SER A 360 -7.33 -5.07 -3.08
CA SER A 360 -7.12 -3.67 -3.44
C SER A 360 -8.07 -3.21 -4.52
N LEU A 361 -8.36 -1.91 -4.48
CA LEU A 361 -9.20 -1.22 -5.45
C LEU A 361 -8.34 -0.32 -6.31
N PHE A 362 -8.55 -0.40 -7.62
CA PHE A 362 -7.91 0.44 -8.62
C PHE A 362 -8.96 1.14 -9.49
N LEU A 363 -8.63 2.35 -9.94
CA LEU A 363 -9.51 3.23 -10.71
C LEU A 363 -8.82 3.64 -12.02
N CYS A 364 -9.56 3.66 -13.12
CA CYS A 364 -9.12 4.32 -14.35
C CYS A 364 -9.68 5.74 -14.37
N GLU A 365 -8.78 6.71 -14.53
CA GLU A 365 -9.09 8.14 -14.59
C GLU A 365 -9.85 8.53 -15.87
N ASP A 366 -9.69 7.75 -16.95
CA ASP A 366 -10.20 8.14 -18.27
C ASP A 366 -11.48 7.39 -18.69
N CYS A 367 -11.70 6.18 -18.16
CA CYS A 367 -12.65 5.24 -18.76
C CYS A 367 -13.86 4.88 -17.89
N ASN A 368 -13.98 5.41 -16.67
CA ASN A 368 -14.98 4.95 -15.69
C ASN A 368 -14.94 3.44 -15.46
N TYR A 369 -13.73 2.91 -15.31
CA TYR A 369 -13.51 1.51 -15.00
C TYR A 369 -12.80 1.40 -13.66
N VAL A 370 -13.15 0.35 -12.94
CA VAL A 370 -12.51 -0.03 -11.68
C VAL A 370 -12.02 -1.47 -11.79
N ALA A 371 -11.01 -1.80 -10.99
CA ALA A 371 -10.58 -3.16 -10.78
C ALA A 371 -10.51 -3.43 -9.29
N SER A 372 -11.20 -4.46 -8.84
CA SER A 372 -10.94 -5.07 -7.54
C SER A 372 -9.97 -6.21 -7.77
N GLN A 373 -8.93 -6.33 -6.96
CA GLN A 373 -7.91 -7.35 -7.11
C GLN A 373 -7.65 -8.07 -5.80
N ALA A 374 -7.40 -9.36 -5.89
CA ALA A 374 -6.84 -10.19 -4.83
C ALA A 374 -5.58 -10.89 -5.33
N MET A 375 -4.56 -10.90 -4.49
CA MET A 375 -3.55 -11.95 -4.56
C MET A 375 -3.84 -12.99 -3.47
N GLY A 376 -3.75 -14.26 -3.84
CA GLY A 376 -3.91 -15.40 -2.97
C GLY A 376 -2.58 -15.64 -2.25
N TRP A 377 -2.64 -15.62 -0.91
CA TRP A 377 -1.55 -15.84 0.04
C TRP A 377 -0.31 -14.94 -0.11
N ASN A 378 0.09 -14.36 1.03
CA ASN A 378 1.46 -13.91 1.27
C ASN A 378 2.25 -15.05 1.92
#